data_AF-A0AA37F458-F1
#
_entry.id   AF-A0AA37F458-F1
#
_cell.length_a   1.000
_cell.length_b   1.000
_cell.length_c   1.000
_cell.angle_alpha   90.00
_cell.angle_beta   90.00
_cell.angle_gamma   90.00
#
_symmetry.space_group_name_H-M   'P 1'
#
loop_
_entity.id
_entity.type
_entity.pdbx_description
1 polymer ?
#
loop_
_entity_poly.entity_id
_entity_poly.type
_entity_poly.pdbx_seq_one_letter_code
_entity_poly.pdbx_strand_id
1 'polypeptide(L)'
;MPAVSRYVIIAVLVLLVAGCSSGAKTAPEIAGYVETYLQARPDVKRVAKKGTQGATVVTEGQDQDVFADLDAGLRGRLIRTGGAAYMQTPGEEVAPGKTWDKITEEHEPSHLFGIGVVTSQAMTLVNSHRVHALLAGRGRASGPASDGGLDRYTVTIDVQAALDELDLGAFLEVYDPLPLMQDTAHEYAMVRAGDRAAQERLRNQLLEEFGAQATYDLWLDGQGRPVRQRLTARAPTEVVFSHWGDTAVTAPPADQVRVLTR
;
A
#
# COMPACT_ATOMS: atom_id res chain seq x y z
N MET A 1 -0.42 -4.94 42.20
CA MET A 1 0.01 -5.04 40.79
C MET A 1 -0.98 -5.89 40.00
N PRO A 2 -1.88 -5.27 39.20
CA PRO A 2 -2.58 -5.96 38.12
C PRO A 2 -2.68 -5.06 36.88
N ALA A 3 -1.60 -4.94 36.10
CA ALA A 3 -1.62 -4.28 34.79
C ALA A 3 -1.31 -5.25 33.63
N VAL A 4 -0.71 -6.41 33.95
CA VAL A 4 -0.30 -7.41 32.96
C VAL A 4 -1.51 -8.22 32.44
N SER A 5 -2.60 -8.30 33.20
CA SER A 5 -3.75 -9.13 32.82
C SER A 5 -4.63 -8.53 31.71
N ARG A 6 -4.69 -7.20 31.54
CA ARG A 6 -5.59 -6.58 30.55
C ARG A 6 -5.02 -6.58 29.14
N TYR A 7 -3.70 -6.41 28.98
CA TYR A 7 -3.05 -6.44 27.67
C TYR A 7 -2.94 -7.85 27.08
N VAL A 8 -2.73 -8.87 27.92
CA VAL A 8 -2.75 -10.27 27.49
C VAL A 8 -4.16 -10.70 27.06
N ILE A 9 -5.22 -10.22 27.73
CA ILE A 9 -6.60 -10.53 27.35
C ILE A 9 -6.98 -9.88 26.02
N ILE A 10 -6.54 -8.64 25.74
CA ILE A 10 -6.80 -7.99 24.43
C ILE A 10 -6.01 -8.69 23.32
N ALA A 11 -4.74 -9.02 23.54
CA ALA A 11 -3.94 -9.76 22.56
C ALA A 11 -4.51 -11.16 22.27
N VAL A 12 -4.99 -11.87 23.31
CA VAL A 12 -5.61 -13.20 23.17
C VAL A 12 -7.01 -13.13 22.55
N LEU A 13 -7.82 -12.09 22.82
CA LEU A 13 -9.09 -11.89 22.10
C LEU A 13 -8.87 -11.53 20.62
N VAL A 14 -7.87 -10.72 20.30
CA VAL A 14 -7.52 -10.38 18.91
C VAL A 14 -6.97 -11.60 18.16
N LEU A 15 -6.21 -12.47 18.83
CA LEU A 15 -5.77 -13.76 18.29
C LEU A 15 -6.92 -14.79 18.16
N LEU A 16 -7.95 -14.75 19.01
CA LEU A 16 -9.13 -15.61 18.91
C LEU A 16 -10.14 -15.14 17.84
N VAL A 17 -10.25 -13.84 17.56
CA VAL A 17 -11.09 -13.33 16.46
C VAL A 17 -10.42 -13.55 15.09
N ALA A 18 -9.08 -13.63 15.06
CA ALA A 18 -8.33 -14.06 13.88
C ALA A 18 -8.30 -15.60 13.69
N GLY A 19 -8.78 -16.38 14.67
CA GLY A 19 -8.77 -17.84 14.65
C GLY A 19 -10.12 -18.48 14.30
N CYS A 20 -10.19 -19.09 13.13
CA CYS A 20 -11.09 -20.23 12.81
C CYS A 20 -12.61 -19.99 12.75
N SER A 21 -13.08 -18.96 12.04
CA SER A 21 -14.31 -19.19 11.27
C SER A 21 -14.28 -18.45 9.94
N SER A 22 -14.53 -19.20 8.86
CA SER A 22 -14.97 -18.72 7.54
C SER A 22 -16.41 -18.17 7.64
N GLY A 23 -16.67 -17.37 8.67
CA GLY A 23 -17.97 -16.78 8.94
C GLY A 23 -18.15 -15.53 8.09
N ALA A 24 -19.40 -15.10 7.97
CA ALA A 24 -19.75 -13.81 7.40
C ALA A 24 -18.99 -12.70 8.14
N LYS A 25 -18.50 -11.71 7.39
CA LYS A 25 -17.82 -10.51 7.91
C LYS A 25 -18.59 -9.28 7.47
N THR A 26 -18.62 -8.27 8.32
CA THR A 26 -19.15 -6.95 8.00
C THR A 26 -18.22 -6.19 7.05
N ALA A 27 -18.73 -5.14 6.39
CA ALA A 27 -17.93 -4.34 5.47
C ALA A 27 -16.73 -3.66 6.18
N PRO A 28 -16.86 -3.09 7.39
CA PRO A 28 -15.71 -2.57 8.15
C PRO A 28 -14.67 -3.65 8.50
N GLU A 29 -15.10 -4.86 8.87
CA GLU A 29 -14.17 -5.96 9.17
C GLU A 29 -13.37 -6.39 7.93
N ILE A 30 -14.03 -6.46 6.76
CA ILE A 30 -13.37 -6.79 5.50
C ILE A 30 -12.39 -5.67 5.10
N ALA A 31 -12.83 -4.41 5.20
CA ALA A 31 -12.03 -3.24 4.86
C ALA A 31 -10.75 -3.12 5.70
N GLY A 32 -10.85 -3.30 7.03
CA GLY A 32 -9.72 -3.19 7.95
C GLY A 32 -8.84 -4.44 8.06
N TYR A 33 -9.23 -5.55 7.40
CA TYR A 33 -8.59 -6.85 7.60
C TYR A 33 -7.11 -6.83 7.25
N VAL A 34 -6.77 -6.31 6.07
CA VAL A 34 -5.40 -6.28 5.55
C VAL A 34 -4.49 -5.43 6.44
N GLU A 35 -4.94 -4.24 6.85
CA GLU A 35 -4.15 -3.36 7.72
C GLU A 35 -3.87 -4.01 9.07
N THR A 36 -4.91 -4.58 9.70
CA THR A 36 -4.78 -5.30 10.98
C THR A 36 -3.80 -6.46 10.85
N TYR A 37 -3.88 -7.20 9.75
CA TYR A 37 -3.02 -8.36 9.51
C TYR A 37 -1.56 -7.93 9.26
N LEU A 38 -1.33 -6.87 8.48
CA LEU A 38 0.00 -6.31 8.23
C LEU A 38 0.66 -5.76 9.50
N GLN A 39 -0.11 -5.12 10.38
CA GLN A 39 0.41 -4.65 11.68
C GLN A 39 0.89 -5.80 12.57
N ALA A 40 0.19 -6.92 12.55
CA ALA A 40 0.57 -8.11 13.32
C ALA A 40 1.71 -8.91 12.66
N ARG A 41 1.83 -8.85 11.33
CA ARG A 41 2.78 -9.62 10.51
C ARG A 41 3.39 -8.72 9.43
N PRO A 42 4.33 -7.83 9.78
CA PRO A 42 4.87 -6.84 8.84
C PRO A 42 5.77 -7.47 7.76
N ASP A 43 6.31 -8.66 8.01
CA ASP A 43 7.22 -9.36 7.10
C ASP A 43 6.43 -10.07 6.00
N VAL A 44 6.44 -9.48 4.80
CA VAL A 44 5.62 -9.94 3.68
C VAL A 44 6.13 -9.38 2.35
N LYS A 45 5.92 -10.13 1.27
CA LYS A 45 6.02 -9.64 -0.09
C LYS A 45 4.64 -9.22 -0.61
N ARG A 46 4.56 -7.97 -1.06
CA ARG A 46 3.36 -7.36 -1.64
C ARG A 46 3.64 -6.97 -3.09
N VAL A 47 2.76 -7.37 -3.99
CA VAL A 47 2.84 -7.03 -5.42
C VAL A 47 1.55 -6.32 -5.80
N ALA A 48 1.65 -5.08 -6.23
CA ALA A 48 0.51 -4.26 -6.62
C ALA A 48 0.52 -3.96 -8.11
N LYS A 49 -0.67 -3.89 -8.72
CA LYS A 49 -0.89 -3.55 -10.13
C LYS A 49 -2.07 -2.58 -10.29
N LYS A 50 -1.90 -1.55 -11.12
CA LYS A 50 -2.96 -0.63 -11.56
C LYS A 50 -2.72 -0.29 -13.04
N GLY A 51 -3.52 -0.88 -13.93
CA GLY A 51 -3.26 -0.78 -15.38
C GLY A 51 -1.90 -1.39 -15.77
N THR A 52 -1.07 -0.59 -16.43
CA THR A 52 0.31 -0.95 -16.81
C THR A 52 1.33 -0.70 -15.69
N GLN A 53 0.96 0.06 -14.65
CA GLN A 53 1.80 0.32 -13.49
C GLN A 53 1.87 -0.90 -12.56
N GLY A 54 3.05 -1.13 -12.00
CA GLY A 54 3.32 -2.20 -11.04
C GLY A 54 4.32 -1.80 -9.98
N ALA A 55 4.12 -2.31 -8.77
CA ALA A 55 5.06 -2.18 -7.67
C ALA A 55 5.22 -3.51 -6.93
N THR A 56 6.42 -3.78 -6.43
CA THR A 56 6.72 -4.90 -5.54
C THR A 56 7.45 -4.36 -4.33
N VAL A 57 6.99 -4.75 -3.14
CA VAL A 57 7.64 -4.41 -1.87
C VAL A 57 7.84 -5.69 -1.08
N VAL A 58 9.07 -5.96 -0.70
CA VAL A 58 9.44 -7.01 0.27
C VAL A 58 9.86 -6.31 1.55
N THR A 59 9.34 -6.75 2.69
CA THR A 59 9.69 -6.23 4.01
C THR A 59 10.16 -7.38 4.89
N GLU A 60 11.30 -7.20 5.57
CA GLU A 60 11.84 -8.13 6.58
C GLU A 60 12.39 -7.31 7.75
N GLY A 61 11.66 -7.26 8.86
CA GLY A 61 11.99 -6.41 10.00
C GLY A 61 12.07 -4.93 9.59
N GLN A 62 13.28 -4.35 9.67
CA GLN A 62 13.54 -2.97 9.24
C GLN A 62 14.03 -2.87 7.79
N ASP A 63 14.33 -4.01 7.17
CA ASP A 63 14.87 -4.07 5.82
C ASP A 63 13.74 -4.10 4.78
N GLN A 64 13.99 -3.47 3.64
CA GLN A 64 13.00 -3.31 2.57
C GLN A 64 13.64 -3.41 1.20
N ASP A 65 12.95 -4.07 0.27
CA ASP A 65 13.26 -4.05 -1.16
C ASP A 65 12.02 -3.59 -1.93
N VAL A 66 12.12 -2.41 -2.51
CA VAL A 66 11.04 -1.73 -3.23
C VAL A 66 11.42 -1.65 -4.70
N PHE A 67 10.59 -2.22 -5.55
CA PHE A 67 10.70 -2.11 -6.99
C PHE A 67 9.42 -1.49 -7.56
N ALA A 68 9.57 -0.57 -8.50
CA ALA A 68 8.43 0.04 -9.21
C ALA A 68 8.70 0.14 -10.71
N ASP A 69 7.62 0.03 -11.46
CA ASP A 69 7.50 0.30 -12.89
C ASP A 69 6.18 1.05 -13.11
N LEU A 70 6.23 2.37 -13.25
CA LEU A 70 5.09 3.28 -13.06
C LEU A 70 4.63 3.96 -14.35
N ASP A 71 4.89 3.34 -15.50
CA ASP A 71 4.72 3.89 -16.85
C ASP A 71 5.63 5.09 -17.15
N ALA A 72 5.60 5.57 -18.40
CA ALA A 72 6.38 6.72 -18.87
C ALA A 72 7.90 6.65 -18.60
N GLY A 73 8.44 5.44 -18.45
CA GLY A 73 9.86 5.21 -18.13
C GLY A 73 10.24 5.41 -16.67
N LEU A 74 9.27 5.65 -15.78
CA LEU A 74 9.51 5.79 -14.34
C LEU A 74 9.66 4.40 -13.70
N ARG A 75 10.88 3.90 -13.71
CA ARG A 75 11.24 2.60 -13.15
C ARG A 75 12.42 2.72 -12.21
N GLY A 76 12.37 2.00 -11.09
CA GLY A 76 13.43 2.07 -10.08
C GLY A 76 13.33 0.97 -9.05
N ARG A 77 14.46 0.67 -8.42
CA ARG A 77 14.56 -0.23 -7.27
C ARG A 77 15.35 0.43 -6.16
N LEU A 78 14.88 0.26 -4.93
CA LEU A 78 15.52 0.70 -3.72
C LEU A 78 15.57 -0.44 -2.72
N ILE A 79 16.78 -0.80 -2.29
CA ILE A 79 17.01 -1.77 -1.22
C ILE A 79 17.53 -1.01 -0.01
N ARG A 80 16.88 -1.17 1.13
CA ARG A 80 17.34 -0.71 2.45
C ARG A 80 17.63 -1.95 3.29
N THR A 81 18.89 -2.16 3.65
CA THR A 81 19.30 -3.32 4.44
C THR A 81 20.60 -3.05 5.18
N GLY A 82 20.72 -3.57 6.41
CA GLY A 82 21.94 -3.46 7.20
C GLY A 82 22.41 -2.03 7.43
N GLY A 83 21.47 -1.08 7.52
CA GLY A 83 21.75 0.36 7.70
C GLY A 83 22.24 1.09 6.44
N ALA A 84 22.27 0.45 5.28
CA ALA A 84 22.59 1.07 4.00
C ALA A 84 21.38 1.12 3.08
N ALA A 85 21.40 2.04 2.12
CA ALA A 85 20.42 2.12 1.06
C ALA A 85 21.09 2.05 -0.32
N TYR A 86 20.51 1.30 -1.22
CA TYR A 86 21.02 1.02 -2.56
C TYR A 86 19.93 1.32 -3.58
N MET A 87 20.28 2.01 -4.65
CA MET A 87 19.36 2.33 -5.73
C MET A 87 19.82 1.72 -7.05
N GLN A 88 18.86 1.37 -7.89
CA GLN A 88 19.10 0.92 -9.24
C GLN A 88 18.01 1.47 -10.16
N THR A 89 18.44 2.06 -11.28
CA THR A 89 17.58 2.26 -12.45
C THR A 89 17.76 1.04 -13.37
N PRO A 90 16.76 0.18 -13.54
CA PRO A 90 16.94 -1.06 -14.27
C PRO A 90 17.27 -0.82 -15.75
N GLY A 91 18.31 -1.49 -16.24
CA GLY A 91 18.79 -1.34 -17.62
C GLY A 91 19.85 -0.24 -17.79
N GLU A 92 20.22 0.46 -16.72
CA GLU A 92 21.23 1.50 -16.73
C GLU A 92 22.44 1.11 -15.87
N GLU A 93 23.65 1.41 -16.37
CA GLU A 93 24.86 1.40 -15.57
C GLU A 93 25.06 2.77 -14.93
N VAL A 94 25.40 2.79 -13.64
CA VAL A 94 25.76 4.02 -12.91
C VAL A 94 27.26 4.33 -13.03
N ALA A 95 28.07 3.33 -13.36
CA ALA A 95 29.48 3.40 -13.74
C ALA A 95 29.86 2.09 -14.47
N PRO A 96 31.01 2.01 -15.18
CA PRO A 96 31.38 0.80 -15.92
C PRO A 96 31.29 -0.48 -15.08
N GLY A 97 30.39 -1.38 -15.45
CA GLY A 97 30.15 -2.65 -14.75
C GLY A 97 29.44 -2.53 -13.39
N LYS A 98 28.90 -1.35 -13.06
CA LYS A 98 28.16 -1.06 -11.82
C LYS A 98 26.72 -0.67 -12.17
N THR A 99 25.75 -1.34 -11.56
CA THR A 99 24.31 -1.07 -11.78
C THR A 99 23.60 -0.55 -10.53
N TRP A 100 24.33 -0.44 -9.42
CA TRP A 100 23.80 -0.01 -8.14
C TRP A 100 24.60 1.17 -7.60
N ASP A 101 23.90 2.19 -7.12
CA ASP A 101 24.48 3.24 -6.30
C ASP A 101 24.21 2.97 -4.83
N LYS A 102 25.25 3.07 -3.99
CA LYS A 102 25.08 3.11 -2.53
C LYS A 102 24.88 4.56 -2.08
N ILE A 103 23.77 4.82 -1.40
CA ILE A 103 23.43 6.13 -0.83
C ILE A 103 24.32 6.38 0.39
N THR A 104 25.01 7.51 0.41
CA THR A 104 25.84 7.99 1.54
C THR A 104 25.32 9.37 1.98
N GLU A 105 25.58 9.77 3.23
CA GLU A 105 25.08 11.02 3.82
C GLU A 105 25.50 12.31 3.05
N GLU A 106 26.51 12.23 2.19
CA GLU A 106 27.14 13.40 1.56
C GLU A 106 26.67 13.72 0.13
N HIS A 107 25.87 12.85 -0.51
CA HIS A 107 25.54 13.00 -1.93
C HIS A 107 24.04 13.10 -2.16
N GLU A 108 23.49 14.31 -2.33
CA GLU A 108 22.15 14.46 -2.92
C GLU A 108 21.83 15.85 -3.47
N PRO A 109 21.38 15.99 -4.74
CA PRO A 109 19.98 16.40 -4.91
C PRO A 109 19.15 15.77 -6.08
N SER A 110 19.71 15.41 -7.24
CA SER A 110 18.86 15.15 -8.43
C SER A 110 18.47 13.68 -8.66
N HIS A 111 19.38 12.72 -8.47
CA HIS A 111 19.09 11.29 -8.73
C HIS A 111 18.21 10.65 -7.63
N LEU A 112 18.34 11.13 -6.41
CA LEU A 112 17.54 10.67 -5.28
C LEU A 112 16.14 11.29 -5.25
N PHE A 113 15.95 12.47 -5.84
CA PHE A 113 14.59 12.96 -6.10
C PHE A 113 13.83 12.00 -7.01
N GLY A 114 14.42 11.58 -8.15
CA GLY A 114 13.77 10.64 -9.07
C GLY A 114 13.43 9.29 -8.44
N ILE A 115 14.38 8.67 -7.74
CA ILE A 115 14.16 7.35 -7.14
C ILE A 115 13.33 7.44 -5.86
N GLY A 116 13.45 8.52 -5.09
CA GLY A 116 12.56 8.84 -3.97
C GLY A 116 11.10 8.98 -4.43
N VAL A 117 10.86 9.64 -5.56
CA VAL A 117 9.52 9.74 -6.16
C VAL A 117 9.00 8.37 -6.61
N VAL A 118 9.81 7.60 -7.34
CA VAL A 118 9.42 6.25 -7.82
C VAL A 118 9.09 5.34 -6.64
N THR A 119 9.92 5.33 -5.60
CA THR A 119 9.71 4.46 -4.43
C THR A 119 8.56 4.92 -3.54
N SER A 120 8.34 6.24 -3.41
CA SER A 120 7.16 6.79 -2.75
C SER A 120 5.87 6.36 -3.47
N GLN A 121 5.81 6.51 -4.79
CA GLN A 121 4.66 6.08 -5.59
C GLN A 121 4.46 4.56 -5.54
N ALA A 122 5.54 3.77 -5.51
CA ALA A 122 5.47 2.32 -5.30
C ALA A 122 4.79 1.97 -3.97
N MET A 123 5.18 2.67 -2.89
CA MET A 123 4.59 2.49 -1.57
C MET A 123 3.12 2.94 -1.55
N THR A 124 2.76 4.03 -2.22
CA THR A 124 1.36 4.45 -2.38
C THR A 124 0.53 3.36 -3.07
N LEU A 125 1.05 2.79 -4.16
CA LEU A 125 0.36 1.73 -4.90
C LEU A 125 0.15 0.46 -4.06
N VAL A 126 1.19 0.01 -3.34
CA VAL A 126 1.09 -1.17 -2.44
C VAL A 126 0.24 -0.89 -1.19
N ASN A 127 0.28 0.34 -0.68
CA ASN A 127 -0.52 0.77 0.47
C ASN A 127 -1.93 1.25 0.10
N SER A 128 -2.33 1.11 -1.17
CA SER A 128 -3.68 1.45 -1.66
C SER A 128 -4.80 0.74 -0.89
N HIS A 129 -4.50 -0.38 -0.19
CA HIS A 129 -5.43 -1.01 0.76
C HIS A 129 -6.05 -0.02 1.74
N ARG A 130 -5.29 0.97 2.23
CA ARG A 130 -5.78 1.95 3.20
C ARG A 130 -6.85 2.86 2.58
N VAL A 131 -6.64 3.29 1.33
CA VAL A 131 -7.63 4.08 0.56
C VAL A 131 -8.86 3.22 0.25
N HIS A 132 -8.65 1.99 -0.20
CA HIS A 132 -9.74 1.06 -0.51
C HIS A 132 -10.58 0.76 0.73
N ALA A 133 -9.95 0.61 1.90
CA ALA A 133 -10.63 0.35 3.17
C ALA A 133 -11.58 1.48 3.57
N LEU A 134 -11.20 2.75 3.34
CA LEU A 134 -12.05 3.89 3.66
C LEU A 134 -13.36 3.88 2.84
N LEU A 135 -13.29 3.49 1.57
CA LEU A 135 -14.48 3.33 0.71
C LEU A 135 -15.25 2.06 1.08
N ALA A 136 -14.57 0.93 1.21
CA ALA A 136 -15.16 -0.37 1.47
C ALA A 136 -15.87 -0.44 2.84
N GLY A 137 -15.38 0.27 3.87
CA GLY A 137 -16.01 0.29 5.19
C GLY A 137 -17.48 0.74 5.19
N ARG A 138 -17.91 1.46 4.15
CA ARG A 138 -19.28 1.99 3.96
C ARG A 138 -20.12 1.17 2.97
N GLY A 139 -19.56 0.09 2.42
CA GLY A 139 -20.22 -0.73 1.43
C GLY A 139 -21.13 -1.81 2.02
N ARG A 140 -21.65 -2.66 1.15
CA ARG A 140 -22.45 -3.85 1.49
C ARG A 140 -21.60 -5.10 1.34
N ALA A 141 -21.35 -5.77 2.45
CA ALA A 141 -20.56 -7.00 2.49
C ALA A 141 -21.36 -8.23 2.06
N SER A 142 -20.65 -9.20 1.50
CA SER A 142 -21.13 -10.52 1.14
C SER A 142 -20.00 -11.55 1.23
N GLY A 143 -20.36 -12.82 1.40
CA GLY A 143 -19.41 -13.93 1.54
C GLY A 143 -19.23 -14.41 3.00
N PRO A 144 -18.32 -15.38 3.21
CA PRO A 144 -17.35 -15.86 2.23
C PRO A 144 -17.98 -16.73 1.14
N ALA A 145 -17.48 -16.59 -0.09
CA ALA A 145 -17.67 -17.53 -1.17
C ALA A 145 -16.36 -18.29 -1.41
N SER A 146 -16.43 -19.59 -1.67
CA SER A 146 -15.23 -20.36 -2.03
C SER A 146 -14.78 -20.01 -3.45
N ASP A 147 -13.51 -19.64 -3.60
CA ASP A 147 -12.88 -19.28 -4.87
C ASP A 147 -11.52 -19.95 -4.97
N GLY A 148 -11.45 -21.10 -5.63
CA GLY A 148 -10.19 -21.85 -5.79
C GLY A 148 -9.57 -22.34 -4.47
N GLY A 149 -10.38 -22.63 -3.45
CA GLY A 149 -9.89 -23.00 -2.11
C GLY A 149 -9.54 -21.82 -1.21
N LEU A 150 -9.82 -20.60 -1.65
CA LEU A 150 -9.74 -19.37 -0.85
C LEU A 150 -11.13 -18.93 -0.41
N ASP A 151 -11.21 -18.29 0.74
CA ASP A 151 -12.40 -17.57 1.19
C ASP A 151 -12.41 -16.17 0.56
N ARG A 152 -13.35 -15.92 -0.34
CA ARG A 152 -13.55 -14.60 -0.96
C ARG A 152 -14.66 -13.83 -0.25
N TYR A 153 -14.30 -12.66 0.23
CA TYR A 153 -15.22 -11.64 0.73
C TYR A 153 -15.36 -10.54 -0.30
N THR A 154 -16.59 -10.07 -0.52
CA THR A 154 -16.90 -9.04 -1.51
C THR A 154 -17.70 -7.92 -0.86
N VAL A 155 -17.26 -6.68 -1.04
CA VAL A 155 -17.95 -5.48 -0.62
C VAL A 155 -18.36 -4.68 -1.85
N THR A 156 -19.67 -4.54 -2.07
CA THR A 156 -20.21 -3.65 -3.10
C THR A 156 -20.30 -2.23 -2.57
N ILE A 157 -19.78 -1.26 -3.31
CA ILE A 157 -19.65 0.14 -2.87
C ILE A 157 -20.45 1.04 -3.82
N ASP A 158 -21.40 1.78 -3.25
CA ASP A 158 -21.93 2.98 -3.87
C ASP A 158 -20.93 4.11 -3.58
N VAL A 159 -20.14 4.50 -4.58
CA VAL A 159 -19.02 5.40 -4.37
C VAL A 159 -19.50 6.79 -4.01
N GLN A 160 -20.60 7.25 -4.61
CA GLN A 160 -21.15 8.57 -4.32
C GLN A 160 -21.60 8.64 -2.85
N ALA A 161 -22.40 7.68 -2.40
CA ALA A 161 -22.83 7.62 -1.01
C ALA A 161 -21.64 7.48 -0.04
N ALA A 162 -20.63 6.68 -0.40
CA ALA A 162 -19.43 6.51 0.43
C ALA A 162 -18.63 7.81 0.56
N LEU A 163 -18.50 8.59 -0.51
CA LEU A 163 -17.79 9.87 -0.52
C LEU A 163 -18.55 10.99 0.22
N ASP A 164 -19.88 10.97 0.22
CA ASP A 164 -20.70 11.92 0.95
C ASP A 164 -20.51 11.80 2.48
N GLU A 165 -20.30 10.58 2.97
CA GLU A 165 -20.05 10.26 4.38
C GLU A 165 -18.56 10.21 4.76
N LEU A 166 -17.67 10.51 3.82
CA LEU A 166 -16.23 10.43 4.03
C LEU A 166 -15.70 11.74 4.64
N ASP A 167 -14.92 11.59 5.72
CA ASP A 167 -14.06 12.68 6.20
C ASP A 167 -12.91 12.88 5.21
N LEU A 168 -13.03 13.89 4.35
CA LEU A 168 -12.03 14.20 3.33
C LEU A 168 -10.72 14.72 3.92
N GLY A 169 -10.74 15.32 5.11
CA GLY A 169 -9.52 15.77 5.78
C GLY A 169 -8.67 14.58 6.19
N ALA A 170 -9.29 13.61 6.86
CA ALA A 170 -8.64 12.34 7.24
C ALA A 170 -8.27 11.49 6.01
N PHE A 171 -9.11 11.48 4.97
CA PHE A 171 -8.83 10.77 3.72
C PHE A 171 -7.52 11.24 3.08
N LEU A 172 -7.25 12.55 3.06
CA LEU A 172 -6.02 13.14 2.52
C LEU A 172 -4.76 12.85 3.35
N GLU A 173 -4.86 12.22 4.51
CA GLU A 173 -3.69 11.69 5.24
C GLU A 173 -3.22 10.34 4.68
N VAL A 174 -4.08 9.68 3.90
CA VAL A 174 -3.87 8.33 3.39
C VAL A 174 -3.81 8.31 1.86
N TYR A 175 -4.58 9.18 1.22
CA TYR A 175 -4.64 9.35 -0.22
C TYR A 175 -3.83 10.58 -0.63
N ASP A 176 -2.70 10.34 -1.30
CA ASP A 176 -1.84 11.40 -1.84
C ASP A 176 -1.38 11.03 -3.26
N PRO A 177 -2.19 11.36 -4.29
CA PRO A 177 -1.87 10.96 -5.65
C PRO A 177 -0.69 11.76 -6.22
N LEU A 178 -0.44 13.01 -5.77
CA LEU A 178 0.56 13.91 -6.35
C LEU A 178 1.08 14.96 -5.33
N PRO A 179 1.90 14.57 -4.33
CA PRO A 179 2.36 15.47 -3.26
C PRO A 179 3.19 16.67 -3.72
N LEU A 180 3.67 16.66 -4.96
CA LEU A 180 4.78 17.51 -5.42
C LEU A 180 4.32 18.71 -6.26
N MET A 181 3.03 18.83 -6.54
CA MET A 181 2.47 19.97 -7.26
C MET A 181 1.97 21.03 -6.27
N GLN A 182 2.48 22.26 -6.37
CA GLN A 182 2.12 23.35 -5.44
C GLN A 182 0.62 23.66 -5.45
N ASP A 183 -0.02 23.62 -6.62
CA ASP A 183 -1.46 23.85 -6.76
C ASP A 183 -2.27 22.78 -6.01
N THR A 184 -1.79 21.53 -6.01
CA THR A 184 -2.39 20.42 -5.27
C THR A 184 -2.25 20.61 -3.76
N ALA A 185 -1.09 21.06 -3.29
CA ALA A 185 -0.87 21.32 -1.86
C ALA A 185 -1.80 22.42 -1.31
N HIS A 186 -2.01 23.49 -2.10
CA HIS A 186 -2.95 24.54 -1.74
C HIS A 186 -4.40 24.03 -1.70
N GLU A 187 -4.82 23.27 -2.71
CA GLU A 187 -6.15 22.66 -2.77
C GLU A 187 -6.40 21.74 -1.56
N TYR A 188 -5.43 20.89 -1.21
CA TYR A 188 -5.54 20.00 -0.04
C TYR A 188 -5.58 20.76 1.28
N ALA A 189 -4.90 21.90 1.39
CA ALA A 189 -5.03 22.76 2.57
C ALA A 189 -6.46 23.30 2.70
N MET A 190 -7.09 23.73 1.60
CA MET A 190 -8.48 24.18 1.61
C MET A 190 -9.46 23.06 1.99
N VAL A 191 -9.27 21.84 1.47
CA VAL A 191 -10.07 20.66 1.84
C VAL A 191 -9.99 20.38 3.35
N ARG A 192 -8.77 20.37 3.90
CA ARG A 192 -8.53 20.17 5.35
C ARG A 192 -9.12 21.29 6.20
N ALA A 193 -9.15 22.52 5.68
CA ALA A 193 -9.80 23.66 6.33
C ALA A 193 -11.34 23.62 6.26
N GLY A 194 -11.93 22.63 5.58
CA GLY A 194 -13.37 22.50 5.46
C GLY A 194 -13.99 23.36 4.35
N ASP A 195 -13.20 23.87 3.40
CA ASP A 195 -13.74 24.66 2.28
C ASP A 195 -14.69 23.81 1.44
N ARG A 196 -15.95 24.23 1.37
CA ARG A 196 -17.01 23.47 0.71
C ARG A 196 -16.75 23.26 -0.79
N ALA A 197 -16.23 24.28 -1.47
CA ALA A 197 -16.01 24.21 -2.90
C ALA A 197 -14.83 23.28 -3.25
N ALA A 198 -13.74 23.34 -2.47
CA ALA A 198 -12.61 22.43 -2.60
C ALA A 198 -13.00 20.98 -2.29
N GLN A 199 -13.80 20.78 -1.25
CA GLN A 199 -14.33 19.47 -0.89
C GLN A 199 -15.25 18.88 -1.97
N GLU A 200 -16.11 19.69 -2.59
CA GLU A 200 -16.97 19.25 -3.70
C GLU A 200 -16.16 18.92 -4.95
N ARG A 201 -15.15 19.73 -5.29
CA ARG A 201 -14.21 19.42 -6.38
C ARG A 201 -13.48 18.10 -6.14
N LEU A 202 -12.98 17.88 -4.93
CA LEU A 202 -12.30 16.62 -4.58
C LEU A 202 -13.26 15.43 -4.70
N ARG A 203 -14.51 15.52 -4.22
CA ARG A 203 -15.49 14.43 -4.41
C ARG A 203 -15.75 14.13 -5.87
N ASN A 204 -15.90 15.15 -6.71
CA ASN A 204 -16.09 14.96 -8.14
C ASN A 204 -14.88 14.27 -8.79
N GLN A 205 -13.65 14.66 -8.43
CA GLN A 205 -12.43 14.00 -8.89
C GLN A 205 -12.37 12.53 -8.46
N LEU A 206 -12.67 12.24 -7.19
CA LEU A 206 -12.69 10.87 -6.67
C LEU A 206 -13.79 10.03 -7.34
N LEU A 207 -14.96 10.61 -7.61
CA LEU A 207 -16.04 9.95 -8.34
C LEU A 207 -15.64 9.65 -9.79
N GLU A 208 -14.88 10.54 -10.44
CA GLU A 208 -14.32 10.30 -11.77
C GLU A 208 -13.25 9.20 -11.78
N GLU A 209 -12.43 9.11 -10.73
CA GLU A 209 -11.40 8.07 -10.57
C GLU A 209 -12.00 6.71 -10.25
N PHE A 210 -12.93 6.64 -9.29
CA PHE A 210 -13.46 5.37 -8.82
C PHE A 210 -14.66 4.90 -9.63
N GLY A 211 -15.38 5.81 -10.29
CA GLY A 211 -16.67 5.55 -10.92
C GLY A 211 -17.82 5.57 -9.92
N ALA A 212 -19.06 5.47 -10.41
CA ALA A 212 -20.25 5.51 -9.55
C ALA A 212 -20.38 4.27 -8.64
N GLN A 213 -19.85 3.14 -9.09
CA GLN A 213 -19.86 1.88 -8.35
C GLN A 213 -18.48 1.27 -8.35
N ALA A 214 -18.12 0.67 -7.21
CA ALA A 214 -16.89 -0.09 -7.07
C ALA A 214 -17.16 -1.40 -6.32
N THR A 215 -16.24 -2.35 -6.45
CA THR A 215 -16.26 -3.59 -5.68
C THR A 215 -14.90 -3.83 -5.06
N TYR A 216 -14.88 -4.02 -3.74
CA TYR A 216 -13.67 -4.43 -3.02
C TYR A 216 -13.76 -5.93 -2.70
N ASP A 217 -12.82 -6.70 -3.22
CA ASP A 217 -12.70 -8.13 -2.95
C ASP A 217 -11.46 -8.41 -2.11
N LEU A 218 -11.60 -9.31 -1.14
CA LEU A 218 -10.53 -9.82 -0.29
C LEU A 218 -10.55 -11.34 -0.32
N TRP A 219 -9.40 -11.95 -0.62
CA TRP A 219 -9.21 -13.40 -0.58
C TRP A 219 -8.29 -13.79 0.55
N LEU A 220 -8.76 -14.72 1.38
CA LEU A 220 -8.02 -15.30 2.49
C LEU A 220 -7.75 -16.79 2.21
N ASP A 221 -6.61 -17.30 2.64
CA ASP A 221 -6.37 -18.75 2.65
C ASP A 221 -7.03 -19.42 3.87
N GLY A 222 -6.92 -20.76 3.95
CA GLY A 222 -7.50 -21.54 5.06
C GLY A 222 -6.92 -21.23 6.45
N GLN A 223 -5.87 -20.41 6.56
CA GLN A 223 -5.31 -19.90 7.81
C GLN A 223 -5.72 -18.44 8.08
N GLY A 224 -6.60 -17.86 7.24
CA GLY A 224 -7.01 -16.46 7.33
C GLY A 224 -5.94 -15.48 6.81
N ARG A 225 -4.93 -15.94 6.10
CA ARG A 225 -3.88 -15.03 5.60
C ARG A 225 -4.37 -14.32 4.35
N PRO A 226 -4.23 -12.99 4.23
CA PRO A 226 -4.54 -12.31 2.99
C PRO A 226 -3.65 -12.86 1.88
N VAL A 227 -4.27 -13.26 0.77
CA VAL A 227 -3.57 -13.72 -0.44
C VAL A 227 -3.70 -12.66 -1.53
N ARG A 228 -4.88 -12.02 -1.61
CA ARG A 228 -5.17 -11.04 -2.63
C ARG A 228 -6.21 -10.05 -2.11
N GLN A 229 -6.10 -8.80 -2.54
CA GLN A 229 -7.20 -7.85 -2.53
C GLN A 229 -7.33 -7.21 -3.91
N ARG A 230 -8.53 -6.74 -4.24
CA ARG A 230 -8.79 -6.04 -5.50
C ARG A 230 -9.86 -4.98 -5.29
N LEU A 231 -9.60 -3.76 -5.74
CA LEU A 231 -10.64 -2.77 -5.95
C LEU A 231 -10.95 -2.70 -7.45
N THR A 232 -12.14 -3.14 -7.81
CA THR A 232 -12.69 -2.94 -9.16
C THR A 232 -13.40 -1.59 -9.18
N ALA A 233 -12.75 -0.64 -9.86
CA ALA A 233 -13.18 0.73 -10.10
C ALA A 233 -12.90 1.06 -11.58
N ARG A 234 -13.05 2.32 -12.00
CA ARG A 234 -12.68 2.74 -13.37
C ARG A 234 -11.22 2.37 -13.72
N ALA A 235 -10.31 2.49 -12.75
CA ALA A 235 -8.95 1.96 -12.82
C ALA A 235 -8.78 0.83 -11.79
N PRO A 236 -8.95 -0.44 -12.18
CA PRO A 236 -8.83 -1.56 -11.26
C PRO A 236 -7.43 -1.63 -10.65
N THR A 237 -7.37 -1.84 -9.34
CA THR A 237 -6.12 -2.00 -8.59
C THR A 237 -6.16 -3.33 -7.84
N GLU A 238 -5.11 -4.12 -7.98
CA GLU A 238 -4.95 -5.41 -7.30
C GLU A 238 -3.66 -5.42 -6.48
N VAL A 239 -3.72 -6.02 -5.28
CA VAL A 239 -2.53 -6.30 -4.48
C VAL A 239 -2.53 -7.76 -4.08
N VAL A 240 -1.44 -8.46 -4.39
CA VAL A 240 -1.20 -9.86 -4.03
C VAL A 240 -0.17 -9.92 -2.90
N PHE A 241 -0.44 -10.76 -1.91
CA PHE A 241 0.41 -10.98 -0.75
C PHE A 241 1.00 -12.39 -0.80
N SER A 242 2.27 -12.51 -0.44
CA SER A 242 3.00 -13.78 -0.46
C SER A 242 4.17 -13.73 0.53
N HIS A 243 4.76 -14.89 0.84
CA HIS A 243 5.93 -15.01 1.72
C HIS A 243 5.73 -14.40 3.12
N TRP A 244 4.54 -14.54 3.70
CA TRP A 244 4.27 -14.08 5.07
C TRP A 244 5.24 -14.72 6.08
N GLY A 245 6.06 -13.90 6.74
CA GLY A 245 7.03 -14.30 7.76
C GLY A 245 8.25 -15.08 7.24
N ASP A 246 8.45 -15.15 5.92
CA ASP A 246 9.55 -15.88 5.28
C ASP A 246 10.12 -15.07 4.10
N THR A 247 10.23 -13.76 4.29
CA THR A 247 10.85 -12.83 3.36
C THR A 247 12.34 -12.72 3.64
N ALA A 248 13.13 -12.48 2.59
CA ALA A 248 14.54 -12.13 2.69
C ALA A 248 14.81 -10.83 1.93
N VAL A 249 15.55 -9.90 2.54
CA VAL A 249 16.09 -8.71 1.89
C VAL A 249 17.62 -8.77 1.89
N THR A 250 18.22 -8.80 0.69
CA THR A 250 19.68 -8.93 0.54
C THR A 250 20.28 -7.71 -0.15
N ALA A 251 21.42 -7.26 0.35
CA ALA A 251 22.20 -6.21 -0.33
C ALA A 251 22.61 -6.66 -1.74
N PRO A 252 22.79 -5.73 -2.69
CA PRO A 252 23.33 -6.06 -4.00
C PRO A 252 24.76 -6.64 -3.91
N PRO A 253 25.21 -7.41 -4.92
CA PRO A 253 26.59 -7.87 -5.01
C PRO A 253 27.58 -6.70 -4.95
N ALA A 254 28.58 -6.78 -4.08
CA ALA A 254 29.51 -5.67 -3.82
C ALA A 254 30.28 -5.21 -5.07
N ASP A 255 30.53 -6.13 -6.00
CA ASP A 255 31.17 -5.87 -7.29
C ASP A 255 30.25 -5.11 -8.27
N GLN A 256 28.93 -5.07 -8.05
CA GLN A 256 27.98 -4.28 -8.84
C GLN A 256 27.63 -2.91 -8.22
N VAL A 257 28.11 -2.66 -7.00
CA VAL A 257 27.86 -1.41 -6.28
C VAL A 257 28.96 -0.40 -6.58
N ARG A 258 28.55 0.80 -7.02
CA ARG A 258 29.35 2.01 -6.93
C ARG A 258 29.13 2.63 -5.55
N VAL A 259 30.21 2.81 -4.81
CA VAL A 259 30.20 3.61 -3.59
C VAL A 259 30.56 5.03 -4.00
N LEU A 260 29.68 5.98 -3.73
CA LEU A 260 29.98 7.40 -3.89
C LEU A 260 30.95 7.79 -2.75
N THR A 261 32.24 7.67 -3.02
CA THR A 261 33.32 8.19 -2.16
C THR A 261 33.67 9.59 -2.63
N ARG A 262 34.05 10.46 -1.68
CA ARG A 262 34.70 11.74 -2.00
C ARG A 262 35.89 11.55 -2.95
#